data_AF-A0A067DQJ4-F1
#
_entry.id   AF-A0A067DQJ4-F1
#
_cell.length_a   1.000
_cell.length_b   1.000
_cell.length_c   1.000
_cell.angle_alpha   90.00
_cell.angle_beta   90.00
_cell.angle_gamma   90.00
#
_symmetry.space_group_name_H-M   'P 1'
#
loop_
_entity.id
_entity.type
_entity.pdbx_description
1 polymer ?
#
loop_
_entity_poly.entity_id
_entity_poly.type
_entity_poly.pdbx_seq_one_letter_code
_entity_poly.pdbx_strand_id
1 'polypeptide(L)'
;MAVIPRTAQGHGWLRPAVGVVELSQSIIQAVPLSSRKATGGSTEGTAPFLQLPHFTEAVIKKIARKVRTFQELRDMSLQDRAELLSQVGGFSSTEVQDVEMVLQMMPSLTVEVTCETEGEEGIQEGDIVTIQAWVTLKRGNGLIGALPHAPYYPFHKEENFWFLLADSVSNNVWFSQKVSFMDEPAAITAASKAIEDTMEGSGATVKETSAAVREAAEKVRSGSRLVMGKIQAPAEGNYNLTCYCLCDSWLGCDKRTNLKVKILKRTRAGTRGGIVSEEGPIVEDGAEEEEEDEEEEYDDYESEYSEDEEDERDTKKKVPAANGTVSKKGTNSELSGSDEE
;
A
#
# COMPACT_ATOMS: atom_id res chain seq x y z
N MET A 1 -8.55 10.13 -10.43
CA MET A 1 -8.13 8.82 -9.90
C MET A 1 -6.80 9.00 -9.18
N ALA A 2 -6.64 8.49 -7.96
CA ALA A 2 -5.47 8.76 -7.12
C ALA A 2 -4.15 8.17 -7.64
N VAL A 3 -4.23 7.06 -8.40
CA VAL A 3 -3.08 6.34 -8.96
C VAL A 3 -2.73 6.76 -10.39
N ILE A 4 -3.39 7.79 -10.94
CA ILE A 4 -3.02 8.30 -12.27
C ILE A 4 -1.60 8.90 -12.23
N PRO A 5 -0.75 8.55 -13.21
CA PRO A 5 0.53 9.21 -13.45
C PRO A 5 0.44 10.74 -13.43
N ARG A 6 1.19 11.38 -12.53
CA ARG A 6 1.28 12.86 -12.44
C ARG A 6 2.70 13.39 -12.48
N THR A 7 3.70 12.54 -12.28
CA THR A 7 5.12 12.90 -12.42
C THR A 7 5.62 12.44 -13.78
N ALA A 8 6.76 12.98 -14.23
CA ALA A 8 7.45 12.49 -15.42
C ALA A 8 7.82 10.99 -15.31
N GLN A 9 7.99 10.49 -14.08
CA GLN A 9 8.27 9.09 -13.77
C GLN A 9 7.00 8.21 -13.73
N GLY A 10 5.83 8.80 -13.96
CA GLY A 10 4.57 8.06 -13.99
C GLY A 10 3.92 7.78 -12.63
N HIS A 11 4.38 8.44 -11.55
CA HIS A 11 3.92 8.12 -10.20
C HIS A 11 2.55 8.74 -9.86
N GLY A 12 1.74 8.00 -9.11
CA GLY A 12 0.48 8.45 -8.49
C GLY A 12 0.61 8.82 -7.01
N TRP A 13 -0.49 9.20 -6.34
CA TRP A 13 -0.48 9.53 -4.91
C TRP A 13 -0.92 8.37 -4.01
N LEU A 14 -0.08 7.99 -3.05
CA LEU A 14 -0.34 6.85 -2.17
C LEU A 14 -1.46 7.11 -1.16
N ARG A 15 -1.37 8.17 -0.34
CA ARG A 15 -2.33 8.47 0.74
C ARG A 15 -3.77 8.59 0.22
N PRO A 16 -4.06 9.35 -0.87
CA PRO A 16 -5.38 9.34 -1.49
C PRO A 16 -5.78 7.97 -2.04
N ALA A 17 -4.86 7.18 -2.62
CA ALA A 17 -5.18 5.85 -3.13
C ALA A 17 -5.61 4.90 -1.99
N VAL A 18 -4.84 4.88 -0.89
CA VAL A 18 -5.19 4.12 0.32
C VAL A 18 -6.52 4.61 0.89
N GLY A 19 -6.71 5.93 1.04
CA GLY A 19 -7.93 6.50 1.60
C GLY A 19 -9.20 6.19 0.79
N VAL A 20 -9.10 6.09 -0.53
CA VAL A 20 -10.23 5.66 -1.38
C VAL A 20 -10.59 4.19 -1.11
N VAL A 21 -9.60 3.32 -0.91
CA VAL A 21 -9.85 1.91 -0.59
C VAL A 21 -10.42 1.77 0.82
N GLU A 22 -9.89 2.50 1.81
CA GLU A 22 -10.42 2.54 3.18
C GLU A 22 -11.87 3.05 3.21
N LEU A 23 -12.19 4.08 2.40
CA LEU A 23 -13.54 4.57 2.24
C LEU A 23 -14.47 3.49 1.67
N SER A 24 -14.03 2.79 0.61
CA SER A 24 -14.77 1.68 0.01
C SER A 24 -15.11 0.61 1.05
N GLN A 25 -14.10 0.10 1.75
CA GLN A 25 -14.25 -0.91 2.80
C GLN A 25 -15.27 -0.45 3.86
N SER A 26 -15.21 0.81 4.31
CA SER A 26 -16.14 1.36 5.30
C SER A 26 -17.58 1.46 4.78
N ILE A 27 -17.78 1.82 3.51
CA ILE A 27 -19.11 1.86 2.88
C ILE A 27 -19.69 0.45 2.78
N ILE A 28 -18.89 -0.51 2.30
CA ILE A 28 -19.34 -1.89 2.07
C ILE A 28 -19.68 -2.60 3.38
N GLN A 29 -18.86 -2.42 4.41
CA GLN A 29 -19.12 -3.02 5.73
C GLN A 29 -20.06 -2.20 6.61
N ALA A 30 -20.55 -1.05 6.13
CA ALA A 30 -21.34 -0.10 6.91
C ALA A 30 -20.67 0.29 8.26
N VAL A 31 -19.35 0.44 8.26
CA VAL A 31 -18.55 0.81 9.44
C VAL A 31 -18.11 2.28 9.36
N PRO A 32 -18.40 3.12 10.38
CA PRO A 32 -18.00 4.52 10.38
C PRO A 32 -16.48 4.71 10.24
N LEU A 33 -16.07 5.67 9.41
CA LEU A 33 -14.65 6.05 9.25
C LEU A 33 -14.01 6.49 10.56
N SER A 34 -14.79 7.10 11.47
CA SER A 34 -14.30 7.50 12.79
C SER A 34 -13.78 6.33 13.63
N SER A 35 -14.28 5.11 13.39
CA SER A 35 -13.86 3.89 14.08
C SER A 35 -12.50 3.38 13.61
N ARG A 36 -11.99 3.89 12.46
CA ARG A 36 -10.64 3.59 11.95
C ARG A 36 -9.54 4.35 12.68
N LYS A 37 -9.89 5.32 13.53
CA LYS A 37 -8.91 6.12 14.27
C LYS A 37 -8.04 5.19 15.11
N ALA A 38 -6.72 5.32 14.93
CA ALA A 38 -5.76 4.53 15.65
C ALA A 38 -5.97 4.67 17.17
N THR A 39 -6.05 3.53 17.85
CA THR A 39 -6.29 3.46 19.30
C THR A 39 -5.51 2.30 19.89
N GLY A 40 -4.83 2.53 21.02
CA GLY A 40 -4.21 1.46 21.81
C GLY A 40 -3.20 0.56 21.09
N GLY A 41 -2.53 1.05 20.05
CA GLY A 41 -1.58 0.28 19.23
C GLY A 41 -2.18 -0.36 17.97
N SER A 42 -3.49 -0.29 17.77
CA SER A 42 -4.16 -0.67 16.52
C SER A 42 -4.12 0.49 15.53
N THR A 43 -3.57 0.26 14.33
CA THR A 43 -3.56 1.25 13.23
C THR A 43 -4.93 1.48 12.60
N GLU A 44 -5.84 0.51 12.73
CA GLU A 44 -7.20 0.56 12.15
C GLU A 44 -8.28 0.73 13.24
N GLY A 45 -7.88 1.02 14.47
CA GLY A 45 -8.79 1.23 15.58
C GLY A 45 -9.69 0.02 15.85
N THR A 46 -10.99 0.30 16.00
CA THR A 46 -12.04 -0.70 16.31
C THR A 46 -12.85 -1.09 15.08
N ALA A 47 -12.64 -0.44 13.93
CA ALA A 47 -13.43 -0.65 12.73
C ALA A 47 -13.47 -2.12 12.25
N PRO A 48 -12.36 -2.89 12.26
CA PRO A 48 -12.41 -4.31 11.87
C PRO A 48 -13.27 -5.20 12.78
N PHE A 49 -13.52 -4.80 14.03
CA PHE A 49 -14.42 -5.55 14.91
C PHE A 49 -15.89 -5.26 14.58
N LEU A 50 -16.21 -4.00 14.26
CA LEU A 50 -17.58 -3.56 13.96
C LEU A 50 -18.15 -4.14 12.67
N GLN A 51 -17.31 -4.72 11.80
CA GLN A 51 -17.76 -5.43 10.61
C GLN A 51 -18.30 -6.84 10.92
N LEU A 52 -17.97 -7.40 12.10
CA LEU A 52 -18.42 -8.72 12.52
C LEU A 52 -19.87 -8.66 13.01
N PRO A 53 -20.66 -9.73 12.84
CA PRO A 53 -22.02 -9.78 13.36
C PRO A 53 -22.03 -9.68 14.88
N HIS A 54 -23.07 -9.06 15.44
CA HIS A 54 -23.30 -8.91 16.89
C HIS A 54 -22.30 -8.02 17.65
N PHE A 55 -21.24 -7.54 16.99
CA PHE A 55 -20.28 -6.65 17.60
C PHE A 55 -20.83 -5.22 17.76
N THR A 56 -20.63 -4.67 18.95
CA THR A 56 -20.91 -3.27 19.27
C THR A 56 -19.70 -2.66 19.97
N GLU A 57 -19.63 -1.33 20.04
CA GLU A 57 -18.57 -0.66 20.82
C GLU A 57 -18.49 -1.14 22.28
N ALA A 58 -19.64 -1.47 22.88
CA ALA A 58 -19.71 -1.98 24.24
C ALA A 58 -19.03 -3.36 24.35
N VAL A 59 -19.28 -4.26 23.39
CA VAL A 59 -18.65 -5.58 23.32
C VAL A 59 -17.14 -5.43 23.14
N ILE A 60 -16.70 -4.58 22.21
CA ILE A 60 -15.28 -4.33 21.93
C ILE A 60 -14.57 -3.85 23.21
N LYS A 61 -15.17 -2.91 23.95
CA LYS A 61 -14.63 -2.41 25.23
C LYS A 61 -14.53 -3.52 26.29
N LYS A 62 -15.46 -4.47 26.34
CA LYS A 62 -15.41 -5.61 27.28
C LYS A 62 -14.25 -6.55 26.96
N ILE A 63 -14.07 -6.92 25.69
CA ILE A 63 -13.03 -7.88 25.27
C ILE A 63 -11.63 -7.26 25.19
N ALA A 64 -11.53 -5.92 25.13
CA ALA A 64 -10.27 -5.15 24.99
C ALA A 64 -9.18 -5.49 26.03
N ARG A 65 -9.54 -6.10 27.16
CA ARG A 65 -8.59 -6.57 28.18
C ARG A 65 -7.80 -7.80 27.74
N LYS A 66 -8.39 -8.66 26.90
CA LYS A 66 -7.78 -9.89 26.40
C LYS A 66 -7.31 -9.77 24.95
N VAL A 67 -8.00 -8.97 24.14
CA VAL A 67 -7.74 -8.80 22.71
C VAL A 67 -7.71 -7.32 22.37
N ARG A 68 -6.55 -6.80 21.96
CA ARG A 68 -6.35 -5.39 21.62
C ARG A 68 -6.46 -5.12 20.13
N THR A 69 -5.98 -6.05 19.31
CA THR A 69 -5.98 -5.92 17.85
C THR A 69 -6.89 -6.95 17.21
N PHE A 70 -7.41 -6.65 16.01
CA PHE A 70 -8.24 -7.59 15.29
C PHE A 70 -7.47 -8.86 14.90
N GLN A 71 -6.17 -8.72 14.60
CA GLN A 71 -5.30 -9.85 14.31
C GLN A 71 -5.20 -10.81 15.50
N GLU A 72 -5.07 -10.29 16.73
CA GLU A 72 -5.11 -11.13 17.94
C GLU A 72 -6.41 -11.95 18.02
N LEU A 73 -7.57 -11.38 17.70
CA LEU A 73 -8.84 -12.13 17.67
C LEU A 73 -8.80 -13.29 16.66
N ARG A 74 -8.24 -13.05 15.47
CA ARG A 74 -8.13 -14.05 14.40
C ARG A 74 -7.17 -15.17 14.76
N ASP A 75 -6.06 -14.84 15.42
CA ASP A 75 -5.00 -15.79 15.78
C ASP A 75 -5.34 -16.65 17.01
N MET A 76 -6.40 -16.30 17.76
CA MET A 76 -6.91 -17.16 18.83
C MET A 76 -7.36 -18.52 18.30
N SER A 77 -7.22 -19.54 19.16
CA SER A 77 -7.84 -20.83 18.90
C SER A 77 -9.37 -20.70 18.87
N LEU A 78 -10.04 -21.62 18.16
CA LEU A 78 -11.50 -21.65 18.08
C LEU A 78 -12.14 -21.68 19.47
N GLN A 79 -11.57 -22.47 20.38
CA GLN A 79 -12.05 -22.64 21.74
C GLN A 79 -11.88 -21.35 22.56
N ASP A 80 -10.67 -20.76 22.57
CA ASP A 80 -10.41 -19.55 23.34
C ASP A 80 -11.25 -18.37 22.84
N ARG A 81 -11.46 -18.28 21.52
CA ARG A 81 -12.31 -17.25 20.92
C ARG A 81 -13.77 -17.45 21.30
N ALA A 82 -14.28 -18.68 21.25
CA ALA A 82 -15.65 -18.99 21.66
C ALA A 82 -15.88 -18.68 23.16
N GLU A 83 -14.93 -19.03 24.03
CA GLU A 83 -14.99 -18.70 25.45
C GLU A 83 -14.94 -17.20 25.71
N LEU A 84 -14.08 -16.47 25.00
CA LEU A 84 -14.00 -15.01 25.09
C LEU A 84 -15.34 -14.37 24.69
N LEU A 85 -15.89 -14.74 23.54
CA LEU A 85 -17.11 -14.13 23.01
C LEU A 85 -18.33 -14.46 23.86
N SER A 86 -18.43 -15.70 24.35
CA SER A 86 -19.53 -16.11 25.23
C SER A 86 -19.42 -15.50 26.63
N GLN A 87 -18.31 -15.73 27.35
CA GLN A 87 -18.19 -15.36 28.76
C GLN A 87 -17.94 -13.86 28.97
N VAL A 88 -17.21 -13.20 28.06
CA VAL A 88 -16.85 -11.78 28.19
C VAL A 88 -17.68 -10.90 27.26
N GLY A 89 -17.86 -11.34 26.01
CA GLY A 89 -18.70 -10.64 25.03
C GLY A 89 -20.19 -10.72 25.36
N GLY A 90 -20.62 -11.79 26.02
CA GLY A 90 -22.02 -12.06 26.36
C GLY A 90 -22.80 -12.66 25.18
N PHE A 91 -22.12 -13.29 24.23
CA PHE A 91 -22.76 -13.88 23.05
C PHE A 91 -23.35 -15.25 23.38
N SER A 92 -24.51 -15.53 22.81
CA SER A 92 -25.11 -16.86 22.74
C SER A 92 -24.30 -17.78 21.83
N SER A 93 -24.53 -19.09 21.94
CA SER A 93 -23.83 -20.08 21.10
C SER A 93 -24.04 -19.86 19.61
N THR A 94 -25.21 -19.37 19.19
CA THR A 94 -25.53 -19.06 17.79
C THR A 94 -24.80 -17.81 17.32
N GLU A 95 -24.74 -16.77 18.15
CA GLU A 95 -24.02 -15.54 17.82
C GLU A 95 -22.50 -15.77 17.70
N VAL A 96 -21.94 -16.64 18.55
CA VAL A 96 -20.53 -17.07 18.42
C VAL A 96 -20.31 -17.81 17.09
N GLN A 97 -21.25 -18.67 16.68
CA GLN A 97 -21.17 -19.39 15.42
C GLN A 97 -21.25 -18.44 14.22
N ASP A 98 -22.12 -17.44 14.25
CA ASP A 98 -22.22 -16.42 13.20
C ASP A 98 -20.90 -15.67 13.01
N VAL A 99 -20.25 -15.27 14.11
CA VAL A 99 -18.94 -14.63 14.08
C VAL A 99 -17.89 -15.55 13.45
N GLU A 100 -17.88 -16.82 13.85
CA GLU A 100 -16.90 -17.79 13.34
C GLU A 100 -17.07 -18.03 11.84
N MET A 101 -18.31 -18.14 11.35
CA MET A 101 -18.60 -18.27 9.92
C MET A 101 -18.04 -17.07 9.14
N VAL A 102 -18.24 -15.84 9.64
CA VAL A 102 -17.70 -14.63 8.99
C VAL A 102 -16.17 -14.62 9.02
N LEU A 103 -15.54 -14.95 10.15
CA LEU A 103 -14.08 -15.01 10.26
C LEU A 103 -13.46 -16.04 9.30
N GLN A 104 -14.10 -17.18 9.07
CA GLN A 104 -13.65 -18.19 8.12
C GLN A 104 -13.72 -17.73 6.66
N MET A 105 -14.60 -16.78 6.35
CA MET A 105 -14.74 -16.17 5.02
C MET A 105 -13.73 -15.03 4.77
N MET A 106 -13.13 -14.47 5.81
CA MET A 106 -12.21 -13.33 5.65
C MET A 106 -10.89 -13.76 5.01
N PRO A 107 -10.39 -13.03 3.99
CA PRO A 107 -9.13 -13.36 3.34
C PRO A 107 -7.93 -13.11 4.26
N SER A 108 -6.88 -13.88 4.03
CA SER A 108 -5.52 -13.70 4.55
C SER A 108 -4.56 -13.70 3.38
N LEU A 109 -3.82 -12.61 3.22
CA LEU A 109 -2.98 -12.37 2.05
C LEU A 109 -1.50 -12.60 2.35
N THR A 110 -0.80 -13.18 1.38
CA THR A 110 0.67 -13.22 1.30
C THR A 110 1.08 -12.60 -0.02
N VAL A 111 2.16 -11.81 0.00
CA VAL A 111 2.66 -11.09 -1.18
C VAL A 111 4.15 -11.37 -1.30
N GLU A 112 4.52 -12.01 -2.42
CA GLU A 112 5.90 -12.22 -2.85
C GLU A 112 6.14 -11.29 -4.04
N VAL A 113 7.22 -10.51 -4.01
CA VAL A 113 7.50 -9.50 -5.05
C VAL A 113 8.97 -9.51 -5.41
N THR A 114 9.26 -9.38 -6.70
CA THR A 114 10.60 -9.17 -7.26
C THR A 114 10.57 -7.97 -8.20
N CYS A 115 11.73 -7.34 -8.36
CA CYS A 115 11.96 -6.23 -9.29
C CYS A 115 13.30 -6.49 -9.97
N GLU A 116 13.26 -6.73 -11.27
CA GLU A 116 14.41 -7.21 -12.04
C GLU A 116 14.45 -6.54 -13.41
N THR A 117 15.64 -6.44 -13.98
CA THR A 117 15.89 -6.00 -15.36
C THR A 117 16.15 -7.21 -16.24
N GLU A 118 15.72 -7.16 -17.49
CA GLU A 118 15.93 -8.26 -18.44
C GLU A 118 17.40 -8.27 -18.90
N GLY A 119 18.13 -9.36 -18.61
CA GLY A 119 19.47 -9.60 -19.14
C GLY A 119 20.64 -8.89 -18.45
N GLU A 120 20.40 -8.16 -17.35
CA GLU A 120 21.43 -7.43 -16.62
C GLU A 120 21.49 -7.80 -15.13
N GLU A 121 22.71 -7.80 -14.57
CA GLU A 121 22.90 -7.97 -13.12
C GLU A 121 22.68 -6.62 -12.41
N GLY A 122 21.47 -6.44 -11.90
CA GLY A 122 21.08 -5.25 -11.13
C GLY A 122 20.38 -4.20 -11.97
N ILE A 123 19.84 -3.19 -11.28
CA ILE A 123 19.01 -2.15 -11.89
C ILE A 123 19.84 -0.86 -11.99
N GLN A 124 19.97 -0.27 -13.18
CA GLN A 124 20.57 1.05 -13.39
C GLN A 124 19.50 2.12 -13.60
N GLU A 125 19.88 3.38 -13.39
CA GLU A 125 19.03 4.53 -13.65
C GLU A 125 18.55 4.56 -15.10
N GLY A 126 17.23 4.67 -15.27
CA GLY A 126 16.57 4.76 -16.57
C GLY A 126 16.20 3.41 -17.19
N ASP A 127 16.58 2.28 -16.60
CA ASP A 127 16.25 0.94 -17.06
C ASP A 127 14.75 0.66 -16.97
N ILE A 128 14.28 -0.25 -17.81
CA ILE A 128 12.93 -0.80 -17.70
C ILE A 128 12.97 -1.98 -16.73
N VAL A 129 12.41 -1.76 -15.54
CA VAL A 129 12.32 -2.76 -14.48
C VAL A 129 10.99 -3.49 -14.60
N THR A 130 11.08 -4.82 -14.69
CA THR A 130 9.92 -5.71 -14.60
C THR A 130 9.63 -5.96 -13.12
N ILE A 131 8.42 -5.59 -12.71
CA ILE A 131 7.84 -5.95 -11.41
C ILE A 131 7.07 -7.24 -11.61
N GLN A 132 7.38 -8.24 -10.80
CA GLN A 132 6.61 -9.48 -10.73
C GLN A 132 6.21 -9.73 -9.29
N ALA A 133 4.92 -9.94 -9.05
CA ALA A 133 4.41 -10.26 -7.73
C ALA A 133 3.38 -11.38 -7.78
N TRP A 134 3.47 -12.29 -6.80
CA TRP A 134 2.44 -13.27 -6.53
C TRP A 134 1.66 -12.86 -5.28
N VAL A 135 0.36 -12.62 -5.47
CA VAL A 135 -0.58 -12.36 -4.38
C VAL A 135 -1.34 -13.65 -4.11
N THR A 136 -1.10 -14.26 -2.95
CA THR A 136 -1.76 -15.50 -2.51
C THR A 136 -2.82 -15.19 -1.47
N LEU A 137 -4.01 -15.72 -1.68
CA LEU A 137 -5.15 -15.58 -0.78
C LEU A 137 -5.48 -16.93 -0.14
N LYS A 138 -5.62 -16.92 1.19
CA LYS A 138 -6.14 -18.06 1.97
C LYS A 138 -7.32 -17.65 2.84
N ARG A 139 -8.22 -18.61 3.11
CA ARG A 139 -9.37 -18.46 4.02
C ARG A 139 -9.45 -19.65 4.96
N GLY A 140 -10.12 -19.47 6.10
CA GLY A 140 -10.37 -20.55 7.05
C GLY A 140 -11.25 -21.67 6.46
N ASN A 141 -12.17 -21.31 5.55
CA ASN A 141 -13.04 -22.26 4.87
C ASN A 141 -12.43 -22.90 3.60
N GLY A 142 -11.21 -22.54 3.22
CA GLY A 142 -10.53 -23.06 2.02
C GLY A 142 -10.98 -22.49 0.67
N LEU A 143 -11.94 -21.54 0.62
CA LEU A 143 -12.40 -20.93 -0.62
C LEU A 143 -11.42 -19.86 -1.13
N ILE A 144 -11.15 -19.85 -2.44
CA ILE A 144 -10.28 -18.86 -3.12
C ILE A 144 -11.08 -17.64 -3.58
N GLY A 145 -12.27 -17.85 -4.13
CA GLY A 145 -13.22 -16.79 -4.49
C GLY A 145 -14.45 -16.87 -3.60
N ALA A 146 -14.84 -15.74 -3.00
CA ALA A 146 -16.03 -15.63 -2.19
C ALA A 146 -16.57 -14.20 -2.18
N LEU A 147 -17.88 -14.06 -2.01
CA LEU A 147 -18.48 -12.75 -1.78
C LEU A 147 -18.20 -12.30 -0.34
N PRO A 148 -17.93 -11.01 -0.09
CA PRO A 148 -17.76 -10.48 1.24
C PRO A 148 -19.08 -10.56 2.02
N HIS A 149 -19.01 -10.82 3.32
CA HIS A 149 -20.17 -10.67 4.20
C HIS A 149 -20.43 -9.17 4.38
N ALA A 150 -21.47 -8.65 3.73
CA ALA A 150 -21.82 -7.24 3.74
C ALA A 150 -23.36 -7.07 3.79
N PRO A 151 -24.03 -7.44 4.90
CA PRO A 151 -25.49 -7.54 4.98
C PRO A 151 -26.21 -6.19 4.81
N TYR A 152 -25.51 -5.08 5.04
CA TYR A 152 -26.06 -3.72 4.92
C TYR A 152 -25.74 -3.07 3.57
N TYR A 153 -24.97 -3.74 2.70
CA TYR A 153 -24.67 -3.23 1.36
C TYR A 153 -25.76 -3.72 0.39
N PRO A 154 -26.52 -2.82 -0.26
CA PRO A 154 -27.75 -3.20 -0.98
C PRO A 154 -27.51 -3.84 -2.35
N PHE A 155 -26.26 -3.84 -2.84
CA PHE A 155 -25.92 -4.33 -4.18
C PHE A 155 -25.04 -5.57 -4.12
N HIS A 156 -25.00 -6.32 -5.21
CA HIS A 156 -24.01 -7.37 -5.37
C HIS A 156 -22.59 -6.78 -5.31
N LYS A 157 -21.73 -7.37 -4.48
CA LYS A 157 -20.34 -6.94 -4.33
C LYS A 157 -19.41 -8.13 -4.50
N GLU A 158 -18.57 -8.07 -5.52
CA GLU A 158 -17.40 -8.97 -5.62
C GLU A 158 -16.24 -8.40 -4.82
N GLU A 159 -15.48 -9.25 -4.16
CA GLU A 159 -14.25 -8.86 -3.48
C GLU A 159 -13.14 -8.58 -4.50
N ASN A 160 -12.54 -7.37 -4.47
CA ASN A 160 -11.35 -7.06 -5.26
C ASN A 160 -10.21 -6.59 -4.37
N PHE A 161 -9.00 -6.75 -4.89
CA PHE A 161 -7.79 -6.28 -4.24
C PHE A 161 -7.05 -5.30 -5.13
N TRP A 162 -6.29 -4.41 -4.51
CA TRP A 162 -5.44 -3.45 -5.18
C TRP A 162 -4.01 -3.67 -4.74
N PHE A 163 -3.17 -4.12 -5.67
CA PHE A 163 -1.73 -4.17 -5.48
C PHE A 163 -1.14 -2.80 -5.81
N LEU A 164 -0.41 -2.19 -4.88
CA LEU A 164 0.33 -0.95 -5.06
C LEU A 164 1.79 -1.18 -4.65
N LEU A 165 2.75 -0.91 -5.54
CA LEU A 165 4.14 -0.71 -5.16
C LEU A 165 4.37 0.77 -4.97
N ALA A 166 4.81 1.20 -3.79
CA ALA A 166 4.90 2.61 -3.47
C ALA A 166 6.06 2.94 -2.54
N ASP A 167 6.53 4.19 -2.62
CA ASP A 167 7.36 4.82 -1.61
C ASP A 167 6.46 5.57 -0.62
N SER A 168 6.41 5.06 0.60
CA SER A 168 5.57 5.61 1.67
C SER A 168 6.04 6.96 2.19
N VAL A 169 7.35 7.25 2.09
CA VAL A 169 7.96 8.49 2.56
C VAL A 169 7.62 9.62 1.60
N SER A 170 7.86 9.41 0.30
CA SER A 170 7.55 10.40 -0.74
C SER A 170 6.08 10.40 -1.18
N ASN A 171 5.26 9.49 -0.64
CA ASN A 171 3.83 9.38 -0.94
C ASN A 171 3.53 9.07 -2.42
N ASN A 172 4.43 8.33 -3.08
CA ASN A 172 4.37 8.04 -4.50
C ASN A 172 4.05 6.58 -4.78
N VAL A 173 3.02 6.32 -5.58
CA VAL A 173 2.72 4.99 -6.12
C VAL A 173 3.50 4.82 -7.43
N TRP A 174 4.38 3.83 -7.48
CA TRP A 174 5.19 3.52 -8.67
C TRP A 174 4.45 2.60 -9.63
N PHE A 175 3.70 1.65 -9.09
CA PHE A 175 2.93 0.70 -9.87
C PHE A 175 1.64 0.32 -9.16
N SER A 176 0.57 0.11 -9.92
CA SER A 176 -0.71 -0.33 -9.38
C SER A 176 -1.40 -1.29 -10.32
N GLN A 177 -1.99 -2.36 -9.78
CA GLN A 177 -2.81 -3.31 -10.54
C GLN A 177 -3.99 -3.79 -9.69
N LYS A 178 -5.17 -3.87 -10.31
CA LYS A 178 -6.34 -4.52 -9.71
C LYS A 178 -6.16 -6.04 -9.78
N VAL A 179 -6.41 -6.72 -8.67
CA VAL A 179 -6.34 -8.18 -8.54
C VAL A 179 -7.71 -8.72 -8.20
N SER A 180 -8.16 -9.73 -8.94
CA SER A 180 -9.42 -10.44 -8.71
C SER A 180 -9.18 -11.94 -8.61
N PHE A 181 -9.91 -12.58 -7.70
CA PHE A 181 -9.89 -14.03 -7.50
C PHE A 181 -11.12 -14.74 -8.10
N MET A 182 -12.04 -13.99 -8.72
CA MET A 182 -13.32 -14.53 -9.21
C MET A 182 -13.20 -15.32 -10.52
N ASP A 183 -12.32 -14.90 -11.43
CA ASP A 183 -12.13 -15.55 -12.73
C ASP A 183 -10.82 -16.35 -12.74
N GLU A 184 -10.90 -17.60 -12.26
CA GLU A 184 -9.75 -18.51 -12.27
C GLU A 184 -9.28 -18.86 -13.70
N PRO A 185 -10.15 -19.21 -14.67
CA PRO A 185 -9.70 -19.52 -16.02
C PRO A 185 -8.93 -18.37 -16.68
N ALA A 186 -9.44 -17.14 -16.60
CA ALA A 186 -8.74 -15.98 -17.16
C ALA A 186 -7.41 -15.72 -16.44
N ALA A 187 -7.35 -15.91 -15.11
CA ALA A 187 -6.13 -15.78 -14.35
C ALA A 187 -5.08 -16.83 -14.74
N ILE A 188 -5.48 -18.08 -15.01
CA ILE A 188 -4.58 -19.13 -15.50
C ILE A 188 -4.01 -18.71 -16.85
N THR A 189 -4.87 -18.34 -17.81
CA THR A 189 -4.42 -17.91 -19.15
C THR A 189 -3.47 -16.73 -19.08
N ALA A 190 -3.79 -15.71 -18.29
CA ALA A 190 -2.96 -14.52 -18.14
C ALA A 190 -1.59 -14.84 -17.50
N ALA A 191 -1.58 -15.63 -16.42
CA ALA A 191 -0.34 -16.00 -15.75
C ALA A 191 0.53 -16.93 -16.61
N SER A 192 -0.06 -17.94 -17.25
CA SER A 192 0.63 -18.84 -18.16
C SER A 192 1.29 -18.09 -19.30
N LYS A 193 0.56 -17.17 -19.96
CA LYS A 193 1.11 -16.37 -21.05
C LYS A 193 2.24 -15.45 -20.58
N ALA A 194 2.05 -14.73 -19.47
CA ALA A 194 3.06 -13.81 -18.96
C ALA A 194 4.37 -14.53 -18.59
N ILE A 195 4.27 -15.73 -18.00
CA ILE A 195 5.43 -16.55 -17.67
C ILE A 195 6.08 -17.15 -18.92
N GLU A 196 5.29 -17.59 -19.90
CA GLU A 196 5.80 -18.03 -21.21
C GLU A 196 6.62 -16.93 -21.88
N ASP A 197 6.06 -15.72 -22.03
CA ASP A 197 6.72 -14.55 -22.62
C ASP A 197 8.03 -14.21 -21.87
N THR A 198 8.02 -14.31 -20.53
CA THR A 198 9.20 -14.04 -19.69
C THR A 198 10.31 -15.08 -19.92
N MET A 199 9.95 -16.36 -19.94
CA MET A 199 10.89 -17.47 -20.13
C MET A 199 11.50 -17.48 -21.54
N GLU A 200 10.70 -17.16 -22.56
CA GLU A 200 11.18 -16.99 -23.93
C GLU A 200 12.16 -15.81 -24.02
N GLY A 201 11.85 -14.67 -23.38
CA GLY A 201 12.73 -13.51 -23.32
C GLY A 201 14.07 -13.78 -22.64
N SER A 202 14.12 -14.69 -21.66
CA SER A 202 15.37 -15.11 -21.01
C SER A 202 16.15 -16.18 -21.78
N GLY A 203 15.65 -16.66 -22.93
CA GLY A 203 16.28 -17.72 -23.71
C GLY A 203 16.16 -19.12 -23.10
N ALA A 204 15.15 -19.36 -22.27
CA ALA A 204 14.92 -20.67 -21.66
C ALA A 204 14.52 -21.72 -22.70
N THR A 205 14.80 -23.00 -22.41
CA THR A 205 14.40 -24.09 -23.31
C THR A 205 12.89 -24.32 -23.26
N VAL A 206 12.32 -24.87 -24.33
CA VAL A 206 10.89 -25.24 -24.39
C VAL A 206 10.45 -26.11 -23.21
N LYS A 207 11.33 -26.98 -22.71
CA LYS A 207 11.04 -27.84 -21.56
C LYS A 207 10.95 -27.03 -20.26
N GLU A 208 11.85 -26.08 -20.05
CA GLU A 208 11.85 -25.18 -18.89
C GLU A 208 10.65 -24.25 -18.93
N THR A 209 10.36 -23.65 -20.10
CA THR A 209 9.19 -22.80 -20.32
C THR A 209 7.90 -23.56 -20.02
N SER A 210 7.73 -24.77 -20.57
CA SER A 210 6.55 -25.60 -20.32
C SER A 210 6.39 -25.97 -18.84
N ALA A 211 7.50 -26.26 -18.14
CA ALA A 211 7.48 -26.54 -16.71
C ALA A 211 7.04 -25.31 -15.89
N ALA A 212 7.60 -24.14 -16.18
CA ALA A 212 7.27 -22.88 -15.50
C ALA A 212 5.81 -22.47 -15.75
N VAL A 213 5.31 -22.63 -16.97
CA VAL A 213 3.90 -22.36 -17.32
C VAL A 213 2.95 -23.27 -16.53
N ARG A 214 3.29 -24.55 -16.38
CA ARG A 214 2.51 -25.49 -15.58
C ARG A 214 2.51 -25.11 -14.10
N GLU A 215 3.67 -24.79 -13.55
CA GLU A 215 3.81 -24.34 -12.17
C GLU A 215 3.00 -23.07 -11.91
N ALA A 216 3.06 -22.08 -12.81
CA ALA A 216 2.27 -20.86 -12.71
C ALA A 216 0.76 -21.16 -12.68
N ALA A 217 0.28 -22.06 -13.53
CA ALA A 217 -1.13 -22.46 -13.55
C ALA A 217 -1.54 -23.18 -12.24
N GLU A 218 -0.68 -24.03 -11.68
CA GLU A 218 -0.90 -24.66 -10.37
C GLU A 218 -0.88 -23.64 -9.21
N LYS A 219 0.00 -22.65 -9.28
CA LYS A 219 0.05 -21.54 -8.32
C LYS A 219 -1.24 -20.71 -8.36
N VAL A 220 -1.83 -20.52 -9.55
CA VAL A 220 -3.14 -19.86 -9.70
C VAL A 220 -4.29 -20.69 -9.11
N ARG A 221 -4.34 -21.98 -9.40
CA ARG A 221 -5.34 -22.92 -8.85
C ARG A 221 -5.26 -23.07 -7.33
N SER A 222 -4.09 -22.87 -6.74
CA SER A 222 -3.89 -22.90 -5.28
C SER A 222 -4.19 -21.55 -4.60
N GLY A 223 -4.77 -20.59 -5.32
CA GLY A 223 -5.24 -19.33 -4.75
C GLY A 223 -4.26 -18.18 -4.88
N SER A 224 -3.37 -18.20 -5.87
CA SER A 224 -2.48 -17.07 -6.16
C SER A 224 -2.90 -16.32 -7.43
N ARG A 225 -2.53 -15.05 -7.54
CA ARG A 225 -2.70 -14.24 -8.76
C ARG A 225 -1.39 -13.55 -9.08
N LEU A 226 -1.01 -13.62 -10.35
CA LEU A 226 0.16 -12.95 -10.87
C LEU A 226 -0.17 -11.48 -11.13
N VAL A 227 0.66 -10.62 -10.60
CA VAL A 227 0.72 -9.19 -10.86
C VAL A 227 2.04 -8.94 -11.58
N MET A 228 1.99 -8.31 -12.75
CA MET A 228 3.18 -8.08 -13.54
C MET A 228 3.06 -6.76 -14.29
N GLY A 229 4.14 -6.00 -14.33
CA GLY A 229 4.20 -4.73 -15.05
C GLY A 229 5.61 -4.20 -15.17
N LYS A 230 5.78 -3.15 -15.97
CA LYS A 230 7.08 -2.52 -16.22
C LYS A 230 7.05 -1.07 -15.74
N ILE A 231 8.12 -0.64 -15.10
CA ILE A 231 8.35 0.76 -14.69
C ILE A 231 9.73 1.20 -15.14
N GLN A 232 9.94 2.51 -15.26
CA GLN A 232 11.28 3.05 -15.48
C GLN A 232 11.97 3.29 -14.12
N ALA A 233 13.20 2.79 -13.98
CA ALA A 233 14.02 3.02 -12.80
C ALA A 233 14.30 4.53 -12.62
N PRO A 234 14.02 5.11 -11.43
CA PRO A 234 14.40 6.49 -11.13
C PRO A 234 15.92 6.65 -10.97
N ALA A 235 16.35 7.82 -10.49
CA ALA A 235 17.76 8.13 -10.24
C ALA A 235 18.44 7.09 -9.33
N GLU A 236 19.76 6.98 -9.44
CA GLU A 236 20.56 6.10 -8.57
C GLU A 236 20.24 6.31 -7.07
N GLY A 237 20.18 5.21 -6.31
CA GLY A 237 19.84 5.27 -4.90
C GLY A 237 19.34 3.96 -4.31
N ASN A 238 19.15 3.98 -2.99
CA ASN A 238 18.53 2.87 -2.25
C ASN A 238 17.09 3.25 -1.89
N TYR A 239 16.13 2.56 -2.45
CA TYR A 239 14.71 2.81 -2.27
C TYR A 239 14.11 1.76 -1.32
N ASN A 240 13.50 2.23 -0.23
CA ASN A 240 12.72 1.39 0.67
C ASN A 240 11.25 1.47 0.26
N LEU A 241 10.86 0.60 -0.67
CA LEU A 241 9.48 0.53 -1.15
C LEU A 241 8.64 -0.35 -0.23
N THR A 242 7.33 -0.16 -0.33
CA THR A 242 6.33 -0.99 0.33
C THR A 242 5.32 -1.46 -0.70
N CYS A 243 5.08 -2.76 -0.74
CA CYS A 243 3.96 -3.36 -1.44
C CYS A 243 2.74 -3.33 -0.52
N TYR A 244 1.67 -2.72 -1.00
CA TYR A 244 0.36 -2.73 -0.37
C TYR A 244 -0.55 -3.64 -1.20
N CYS A 245 -1.16 -4.62 -0.56
CA CYS A 245 -2.28 -5.35 -1.13
C CYS A 245 -3.52 -5.04 -0.29
N LEU A 246 -4.39 -4.21 -0.84
CA LEU A 246 -5.54 -3.64 -0.13
C LEU A 246 -6.83 -4.29 -0.60
N CYS A 247 -7.63 -4.83 0.31
CA CYS A 247 -8.97 -5.33 0.00
C CYS A 247 -9.94 -4.17 -0.12
N ASP A 248 -10.84 -4.17 -1.10
CA ASP A 248 -11.83 -3.10 -1.23
C ASP A 248 -13.10 -3.32 -0.39
N SER A 249 -13.25 -4.49 0.25
CA SER A 249 -14.51 -4.95 0.86
C SER A 249 -14.40 -5.37 2.33
N TRP A 250 -13.21 -5.73 2.83
CA TRP A 250 -13.00 -6.16 4.21
C TRP A 250 -12.05 -5.21 4.94
N LEU A 251 -12.28 -5.02 6.23
CA LEU A 251 -11.36 -4.31 7.11
C LEU A 251 -10.43 -5.30 7.81
N GLY A 252 -9.18 -4.92 8.07
CA GLY A 252 -8.20 -5.79 8.73
C GLY A 252 -7.70 -6.96 7.89
N CYS A 253 -7.88 -6.89 6.56
CA CYS A 253 -7.43 -7.91 5.60
C CYS A 253 -6.29 -7.44 4.69
N ASP A 254 -5.85 -6.19 4.85
CA ASP A 254 -4.81 -5.60 4.03
C ASP A 254 -3.43 -6.18 4.39
N LYS A 255 -2.56 -6.33 3.41
CA LYS A 255 -1.17 -6.80 3.61
C LYS A 255 -0.17 -5.75 3.15
N ARG A 256 0.86 -5.55 3.97
CA ARG A 256 2.03 -4.72 3.64
C ARG A 256 3.29 -5.56 3.71
N THR A 257 4.15 -5.45 2.70
CA THR A 257 5.46 -6.10 2.64
C THR A 257 6.50 -5.08 2.20
N ASN A 258 7.60 -4.97 2.91
CA ASN A 258 8.68 -4.05 2.54
C ASN A 258 9.60 -4.68 1.49
N LEU A 259 10.05 -3.88 0.53
CA LEU A 259 10.96 -4.27 -0.54
C LEU A 259 12.06 -3.22 -0.65
N LYS A 260 13.32 -3.65 -0.59
CA LYS A 260 14.46 -2.76 -0.81
C LYS A 260 14.93 -2.91 -2.24
N VAL A 261 15.00 -1.82 -2.98
CA VAL A 261 15.47 -1.77 -4.37
C VAL A 261 16.68 -0.87 -4.45
N LYS A 262 17.81 -1.40 -4.93
CA LYS A 262 19.02 -0.63 -5.17
C LYS A 262 19.11 -0.32 -6.66
N ILE A 263 19.22 0.96 -6.97
CA ILE A 263 19.39 1.46 -8.33
C ILE A 263 20.79 2.05 -8.44
N LEU A 264 21.54 1.57 -9.43
CA LEU A 264 22.91 1.95 -9.70
C LEU A 264 22.96 3.14 -10.66
N LYS A 265 24.09 3.84 -10.67
CA LYS A 265 24.36 4.87 -11.66
C LYS A 265 24.29 4.30 -13.07
N ARG A 266 23.68 5.04 -13.99
CA ARG A 266 23.75 4.69 -15.40
C ARG A 266 25.20 4.70 -15.88
N THR A 267 25.66 3.56 -16.38
CA THR A 267 26.98 3.45 -16.98
C THR A 267 26.95 3.99 -18.42
N ARG A 268 28.00 4.72 -18.83
CA ARG A 268 28.09 5.40 -20.14
C ARG A 268 28.17 4.43 -21.34
N ALA A 269 28.26 3.13 -21.08
CA ALA A 269 28.36 2.08 -22.11
C ALA A 269 27.08 1.93 -22.96
N GLY A 270 25.92 2.38 -22.47
CA GLY A 270 24.63 2.22 -23.17
C GLY A 270 24.32 3.24 -24.28
N THR A 271 25.23 4.15 -24.66
CA THR A 271 25.00 5.16 -25.72
C THR A 271 25.79 4.91 -27.01
N ARG A 272 26.45 3.76 -27.16
CA ARG A 272 27.12 3.40 -28.42
C ARG A 272 26.49 2.17 -29.06
N GLY A 273 25.41 2.42 -29.80
CA GLY A 273 25.22 1.71 -31.07
C GLY A 273 26.35 2.12 -32.01
N GLY A 274 27.45 1.39 -31.95
CA GLY A 274 28.64 1.66 -32.74
C GLY A 274 29.68 0.58 -32.49
N ILE A 275 29.78 -0.33 -33.46
CA ILE A 275 30.80 -1.37 -33.59
C ILE A 275 32.15 -0.83 -33.11
N VAL A 276 32.72 -1.45 -32.09
CA VAL A 276 34.17 -1.37 -31.86
C VAL A 276 34.67 -2.80 -31.96
N SER A 277 35.24 -3.09 -33.12
CA SER A 277 35.97 -4.33 -33.38
C SER A 277 37.04 -4.55 -32.31
N GLU A 278 37.13 -5.79 -31.82
CA GLU A 278 38.35 -6.33 -31.25
C GLU A 278 39.49 -6.15 -32.26
N GLU A 279 40.53 -5.41 -31.86
CA GLU A 279 41.95 -5.73 -32.06
C GLU A 279 42.80 -4.50 -31.68
N GLY A 280 43.68 -4.66 -30.68
CA GLY A 280 44.69 -3.66 -30.33
C GLY A 280 45.36 -3.97 -28.98
N PRO A 281 46.69 -4.19 -28.94
CA PRO A 281 47.33 -5.00 -27.90
C PRO A 281 47.72 -4.23 -26.64
N ILE A 282 47.91 -5.04 -25.60
CA ILE A 282 48.60 -4.74 -24.34
C ILE A 282 49.95 -4.07 -24.62
N VAL A 283 50.19 -2.91 -24.00
CA VAL A 283 51.55 -2.43 -23.71
C VAL A 283 51.55 -1.83 -22.30
N GLU A 284 52.38 -2.43 -21.46
CA GLU A 284 52.79 -2.03 -20.12
C GLU A 284 54.12 -1.28 -20.23
N ASP A 285 54.18 -0.04 -19.72
CA ASP A 285 55.32 0.72 -19.17
C ASP A 285 54.85 2.20 -19.08
N GLY A 286 54.97 2.96 -17.99
CA GLY A 286 56.11 3.09 -17.09
C GLY A 286 56.79 4.44 -17.36
N ALA A 287 56.36 5.52 -16.70
CA ALA A 287 57.16 6.74 -16.46
C ALA A 287 56.38 7.75 -15.59
N GLU A 288 57.03 8.18 -14.51
CA GLU A 288 56.65 9.27 -13.60
C GLU A 288 57.06 10.65 -14.15
N GLU A 289 56.50 11.70 -13.53
CA GLU A 289 56.87 13.14 -13.56
C GLU A 289 56.44 13.91 -14.84
N GLU A 290 55.91 15.15 -14.81
CA GLU A 290 56.15 16.31 -13.95
C GLU A 290 54.89 17.20 -13.78
N GLU A 291 54.91 18.00 -12.72
CA GLU A 291 54.00 19.11 -12.40
C GLU A 291 54.21 20.30 -13.35
N GLU A 292 53.14 20.98 -13.75
CA GLU A 292 53.20 22.41 -14.10
C GLU A 292 52.02 23.13 -13.40
N ASP A 293 52.38 23.86 -12.34
CA ASP A 293 51.62 24.93 -11.73
C ASP A 293 51.57 26.13 -12.71
N GLU A 294 50.37 26.65 -12.98
CA GLU A 294 50.17 28.07 -13.31
C GLU A 294 49.01 28.60 -12.47
N GLU A 295 49.36 29.19 -11.33
CA GLU A 295 48.56 30.22 -10.66
C GLU A 295 48.65 31.52 -11.47
N GLU A 296 47.52 32.15 -11.78
CA GLU A 296 47.44 33.62 -11.80
C GLU A 296 46.07 34.10 -11.29
N GLU A 297 46.11 35.31 -10.74
CA GLU A 297 45.42 35.84 -9.59
C GLU A 297 44.31 36.85 -10.01
N TYR A 298 43.17 36.80 -9.32
CA TYR A 298 42.17 37.82 -8.93
C TYR A 298 41.99 39.16 -9.70
N ASP A 299 40.70 39.54 -9.81
CA ASP A 299 40.16 40.91 -9.57
C ASP A 299 38.64 40.74 -9.32
N ASP A 300 38.16 40.77 -8.07
CA ASP A 300 37.66 41.94 -7.31
C ASP A 300 36.67 42.87 -8.05
N TYR A 301 35.41 42.87 -7.58
CA TYR A 301 34.46 43.97 -7.79
C TYR A 301 33.40 43.95 -6.67
N GLU A 302 33.67 44.68 -5.60
CA GLU A 302 32.73 45.03 -4.53
C GLU A 302 31.67 46.09 -4.96
N SER A 303 30.48 45.95 -4.37
CA SER A 303 29.46 46.94 -3.88
C SER A 303 28.99 48.09 -4.82
N GLU A 304 27.75 48.61 -4.80
CA GLU A 304 26.91 49.21 -3.75
C GLU A 304 25.43 49.15 -4.26
N TYR A 305 24.38 49.03 -3.45
CA TYR A 305 23.55 50.08 -2.79
C TYR A 305 22.31 49.32 -2.26
N SER A 306 21.65 49.58 -1.14
CA SER A 306 21.78 50.53 -0.02
C SER A 306 20.68 50.13 0.98
N GLU A 307 21.03 49.89 2.24
CA GLU A 307 20.09 49.91 3.37
C GLU A 307 19.89 51.37 3.80
N ASP A 308 18.63 51.78 3.99
CA ASP A 308 18.29 52.94 4.79
C ASP A 308 17.58 52.45 6.07
N GLU A 309 18.22 52.72 7.21
CA GLU A 309 17.65 52.78 8.56
C GLU A 309 16.69 54.00 8.66
N GLU A 310 15.83 54.26 9.64
CA GLU A 310 15.73 53.93 11.06
C GLU A 310 14.34 54.45 11.55
N ASP A 311 13.79 53.91 12.63
CA ASP A 311 13.38 54.66 13.85
C ASP A 311 12.19 54.06 14.67
N GLU A 312 12.58 53.71 15.90
CA GLU A 312 11.92 53.77 17.21
C GLU A 312 10.40 53.57 17.40
N ARG A 313 10.01 52.68 18.33
CA ARG A 313 9.78 53.02 19.76
C ARG A 313 9.20 51.86 20.57
N ASP A 314 9.85 51.64 21.71
CA ASP A 314 9.38 50.92 22.88
C ASP A 314 7.99 51.37 23.38
N THR A 315 7.17 50.44 23.88
CA THR A 315 6.62 50.55 25.25
C THR A 315 5.92 49.26 25.70
N LYS A 316 6.42 48.71 26.80
CA LYS A 316 5.69 47.81 27.71
C LYS A 316 4.48 48.54 28.33
N LYS A 317 3.33 47.88 28.41
CA LYS A 317 2.52 47.82 29.66
C LYS A 317 1.50 46.68 29.64
N LYS A 318 1.15 46.29 30.86
CA LYS A 318 0.63 45.01 31.32
C LYS A 318 -0.73 45.28 32.01
N VAL A 319 -1.56 44.24 32.07
CA VAL A 319 -2.66 43.95 33.05
C VAL A 319 -4.05 44.65 32.82
N PRO A 320 -5.17 44.20 33.46
CA PRO A 320 -6.16 43.23 32.94
C PRO A 320 -7.65 43.67 33.17
N ALA A 321 -8.57 42.68 33.15
CA ALA A 321 -9.95 42.65 33.70
C ALA A 321 -11.06 43.07 32.72
N ALA A 322 -12.30 42.58 32.81
CA ALA A 322 -12.96 41.42 33.42
C ALA A 322 -14.45 41.50 33.00
N ASN A 323 -15.11 40.34 32.96
CA ASN A 323 -16.54 40.09 33.22
C ASN A 323 -17.66 40.82 32.43
N GLY A 324 -18.58 39.99 31.95
CA GLY A 324 -19.94 40.39 31.56
C GLY A 324 -20.81 39.19 31.20
N THR A 325 -21.17 38.37 32.19
CA THR A 325 -22.16 37.27 32.12
C THR A 325 -23.59 37.82 32.30
N VAL A 326 -24.58 36.98 31.95
CA VAL A 326 -26.03 36.96 32.32
C VAL A 326 -26.96 37.39 31.16
N SER A 327 -27.66 36.48 30.44
CA SER A 327 -28.76 35.54 30.80
C SER A 327 -30.14 36.19 31.00
N LYS A 328 -31.08 35.85 30.09
CA LYS A 328 -32.46 35.31 30.31
C LYS A 328 -33.28 35.53 29.02
N LYS A 329 -33.98 34.56 28.40
CA LYS A 329 -35.04 33.58 28.80
C LYS A 329 -36.41 34.04 28.27
N GLY A 330 -37.13 33.13 27.60
CA GLY A 330 -38.53 33.24 27.15
C GLY A 330 -38.72 32.62 25.75
N THR A 331 -39.08 31.34 25.51
CA THR A 331 -40.26 30.50 25.86
C THR A 331 -41.38 30.55 24.79
N ASN A 332 -41.73 29.34 24.29
CA ASN A 332 -42.92 28.88 23.50
C ASN A 332 -43.05 29.35 22.03
N SER A 333 -43.54 28.55 21.07
CA SER A 333 -44.61 27.52 21.13
C SER A 333 -44.43 26.36 20.13
N GLU A 334 -45.08 25.25 20.48
CA GLU A 334 -45.35 24.04 19.69
C GLU A 334 -46.17 24.30 18.42
N LEU A 335 -46.05 23.41 17.42
CA LEU A 335 -47.16 23.01 16.55
C LEU A 335 -46.89 21.66 15.87
N SER A 336 -47.72 20.70 16.26
CA SER A 336 -47.97 19.39 15.65
C SER A 336 -48.69 19.55 14.32
N GLY A 337 -48.41 18.67 13.36
CA GLY A 337 -49.14 18.56 12.10
C GLY A 337 -48.90 17.19 11.45
N SER A 338 -49.68 16.21 11.87
CA SER A 338 -50.00 15.00 11.12
C SER A 338 -51.09 15.35 10.09
N ASP A 339 -50.96 14.86 8.86
CA ASP A 339 -52.12 14.47 8.05
C ASP A 339 -51.71 13.38 7.05
N GLU A 340 -52.62 12.43 6.90
CA GLU A 340 -52.59 11.27 6.01
C GLU A 340 -52.90 11.67 4.56
N GLU A 341 -52.23 11.02 3.61
CA GLU A 341 -52.82 10.28 2.47
C GLU A 341 -51.78 9.36 1.83
#